data_AF-A0A2S2NKC7-F1
#
_entry.id   AF-A0A2S2NKC7-F1
#
_cell.length_a   1.000
_cell.length_b   1.000
_cell.length_c   1.000
_cell.angle_alpha   90.00
_cell.angle_beta   90.00
_cell.angle_gamma   90.00
#
_symmetry.space_group_name_H-M   'P 1'
#
loop_
_entity.id
_entity.type
_entity.pdbx_description
1 polymer ?
#
loop_
_entity_poly.entity_id
_entity_poly.type
_entity_poly.pdbx_seq_one_letter_code
_entity_poly.pdbx_strand_id
1 'polypeptide(L)'
;MYKILEDIERTKVQKTKFLLRMLPILITCKANLISIKSACTNLLSKYFSTEPTTFAIMFNHRYNNSVRRDDVIKELANQVVSFGQHTVDLSGGAKMTIIVEVVKSVCCLSVVRDYGRFCKFNLLSVCGRPEKRTADGENGDGEKTSSPKVKKQEENDEVKENREEEENTECKPGEEVNETSEF
;
A
#
# COMPACT_ATOMS: atom_id res chain seq x y z
N MET A 1 -15.95 -13.40 4.62
CA MET A 1 -14.71 -13.36 3.79
C MET A 1 -13.72 -14.46 4.15
N TYR A 2 -13.20 -14.53 5.38
CA TYR A 2 -12.18 -15.53 5.76
C TYR A 2 -12.54 -16.99 5.43
N LYS A 3 -13.80 -17.41 5.65
CA LYS A 3 -14.30 -18.74 5.24
C LYS A 3 -14.05 -19.08 3.77
N ILE A 4 -14.14 -18.08 2.86
CA ILE A 4 -13.89 -18.28 1.43
C ILE A 4 -12.40 -18.49 1.17
N LEU A 5 -11.55 -17.69 1.81
CA LEU A 5 -10.09 -17.79 1.68
C LEU A 5 -9.57 -19.12 2.24
N GLU A 6 -10.03 -19.51 3.44
CA GLU A 6 -9.70 -20.78 4.07
C GLU A 6 -10.19 -21.98 3.26
N ASP A 7 -11.39 -21.89 2.67
CA ASP A 7 -11.91 -22.96 1.82
C ASP A 7 -11.12 -23.11 0.51
N ILE A 8 -10.72 -22.00 -0.14
CA ILE A 8 -9.84 -22.04 -1.32
C ILE A 8 -8.45 -22.57 -0.94
N GLU A 9 -7.90 -22.11 0.18
CA GLU A 9 -6.60 -22.55 0.69
C GLU A 9 -6.62 -24.06 1.00
N ARG A 10 -7.71 -24.58 1.57
CA ARG A 10 -7.88 -25.99 1.91
C ARG A 10 -8.18 -26.88 0.70
N THR A 11 -9.08 -26.46 -0.18
CA THR A 11 -9.52 -27.28 -1.32
C THR A 11 -8.61 -27.17 -2.53
N LYS A 12 -7.82 -26.09 -2.64
CA LYS A 12 -7.03 -25.75 -3.83
C LYS A 12 -7.87 -25.71 -5.11
N VAL A 13 -9.15 -25.38 -4.98
CA VAL A 13 -10.08 -25.24 -6.10
C VAL A 13 -10.49 -23.78 -6.25
N GLN A 14 -10.22 -23.22 -7.42
CA GLN A 14 -10.69 -21.88 -7.78
C GLN A 14 -12.17 -21.94 -8.18
N LYS A 15 -13.05 -21.43 -7.31
CA LYS A 15 -14.50 -21.40 -7.54
C LYS A 15 -14.97 -20.24 -8.43
N THR A 16 -14.08 -19.28 -8.73
CA THR A 16 -14.42 -18.07 -9.49
C THR A 16 -13.54 -17.97 -10.74
N LYS A 17 -14.15 -17.79 -11.92
CA LYS A 17 -13.40 -17.79 -13.19
C LYS A 17 -12.52 -16.55 -13.37
N PHE A 18 -13.03 -15.37 -12.98
CA PHE A 18 -12.42 -14.09 -13.32
C PHE A 18 -12.00 -13.24 -12.11
N LEU A 19 -12.30 -13.70 -10.90
CA LEU A 19 -12.03 -12.92 -9.71
C LEU A 19 -10.60 -13.17 -9.23
N LEU A 20 -9.75 -12.15 -9.42
CA LEU A 20 -8.35 -12.21 -9.02
C LEU A 20 -8.16 -11.90 -7.53
N ARG A 21 -8.68 -10.76 -7.06
CA ARG A 21 -8.44 -10.26 -5.69
C ARG A 21 -9.74 -9.82 -5.04
N MET A 22 -9.93 -10.20 -3.78
CA MET A 22 -10.99 -9.64 -2.93
C MET A 22 -10.37 -8.76 -1.86
N LEU A 23 -10.95 -7.59 -1.61
CA LEU A 23 -10.57 -6.74 -0.48
C LEU A 23 -11.83 -6.45 0.34
N PRO A 24 -11.89 -6.84 1.62
CA PRO A 24 -13.02 -6.46 2.46
C PRO A 24 -12.88 -4.97 2.80
N ILE A 25 -13.93 -4.18 2.64
CA ILE A 25 -13.95 -2.77 3.02
C ILE A 25 -14.79 -2.61 4.28
N LEU A 26 -14.25 -1.90 5.27
CA LEU A 26 -14.93 -1.65 6.55
C LEU A 26 -15.52 -0.24 6.61
N ILE A 27 -14.78 0.75 6.14
CA ILE A 27 -15.19 2.16 6.15
C ILE A 27 -14.77 2.81 4.83
N THR A 28 -15.58 3.75 4.36
CA THR A 28 -15.25 4.63 3.22
C THR A 28 -15.27 6.08 3.66
N CYS A 29 -14.38 6.90 3.10
CA CYS A 29 -14.35 8.34 3.34
C CYS A 29 -13.89 9.09 2.08
N LYS A 30 -13.90 10.43 2.12
CA LYS A 30 -13.33 11.26 1.04
C LYS A 30 -11.81 11.08 0.98
N ALA A 31 -11.23 11.10 -0.21
CA ALA A 31 -9.79 11.01 -0.46
C ALA A 31 -9.04 12.30 -0.07
N ASN A 32 -9.06 12.62 1.23
CA ASN A 32 -8.33 13.72 1.84
C ASN A 32 -7.66 13.20 3.13
N LEU A 33 -6.46 13.66 3.43
CA LEU A 33 -5.70 13.26 4.61
C LEU A 33 -6.50 13.46 5.91
N ILE A 34 -7.21 14.59 6.05
CA ILE A 34 -8.01 14.90 7.24
C ILE A 34 -9.14 13.88 7.42
N SER A 35 -9.86 13.57 6.33
CA SER A 35 -10.96 12.60 6.35
C SER A 35 -10.47 11.18 6.62
N ILE A 36 -9.33 10.80 6.03
CA ILE A 36 -8.70 9.50 6.25
C ILE A 36 -8.27 9.36 7.71
N LYS A 37 -7.59 10.39 8.26
CA LYS A 37 -7.16 10.44 9.65
C LYS A 37 -8.33 10.19 10.62
N SER A 38 -9.41 10.96 10.45
CA SER A 38 -10.60 10.86 11.31
C SER A 38 -11.30 9.50 11.19
N ALA A 39 -11.45 8.97 9.97
CA ALA A 39 -12.06 7.67 9.74
C ALA A 39 -11.22 6.53 10.33
N CYS A 40 -9.88 6.61 10.19
CA CYS A 40 -8.97 5.63 10.74
C CYS A 40 -8.92 5.64 12.26
N THR A 41 -8.98 6.79 12.94
CA THR A 41 -8.95 6.82 14.41
C THR A 41 -10.02 5.93 15.04
N ASN A 42 -11.26 6.01 14.55
CA ASN A 42 -12.38 5.18 15.03
C ASN A 42 -12.26 3.70 14.62
N LEU A 43 -11.60 3.44 13.49
CA LEU A 43 -11.40 2.08 13.00
C LEU A 43 -10.29 1.38 13.80
N LEU A 44 -9.15 2.02 13.93
CA LEU A 44 -7.93 1.48 14.52
C LEU A 44 -8.10 1.21 16.01
N SER A 45 -8.81 2.06 16.75
CA SER A 45 -9.08 1.81 18.17
C SER A 45 -9.74 0.44 18.42
N LYS A 46 -10.63 -0.02 17.53
CA LYS A 46 -11.29 -1.32 17.67
C LYS A 46 -10.35 -2.52 17.51
N TYR A 47 -9.25 -2.36 16.77
CA TYR A 47 -8.32 -3.46 16.45
C TYR A 47 -7.01 -3.38 17.24
N PHE A 48 -6.56 -2.18 17.58
CA PHE A 48 -5.25 -1.91 18.19
C PHE A 48 -5.33 -1.52 19.68
N SER A 49 -6.52 -1.38 20.29
CA SER A 49 -6.62 -1.16 21.74
C SER A 49 -6.43 -2.43 22.60
N THR A 50 -5.98 -3.53 22.00
CA THR A 50 -5.80 -4.82 22.69
C THR A 50 -4.32 -5.19 22.78
N GLU A 51 -3.97 -6.47 22.63
CA GLU A 51 -2.61 -6.98 22.83
C GLU A 51 -1.61 -6.39 21.81
N PRO A 52 -0.33 -6.27 22.20
CA PRO A 52 0.77 -6.01 21.29
C PRO A 52 0.72 -6.89 20.03
N THR A 53 0.90 -6.28 18.86
CA THR A 53 0.78 -7.00 17.59
C THR A 53 1.72 -6.44 16.53
N THR A 54 2.00 -7.25 15.52
CA THR A 54 2.73 -6.81 14.32
C THR A 54 1.76 -6.28 13.29
N PHE A 55 2.12 -5.17 12.64
CA PHE A 55 1.26 -4.55 11.64
C PHE A 55 2.01 -4.05 10.40
N ALA A 56 1.29 -4.01 9.29
CA ALA A 56 1.73 -3.39 8.04
C ALA A 56 0.68 -2.40 7.54
N ILE A 57 1.10 -1.37 6.80
CA ILE A 57 0.21 -0.43 6.13
C ILE A 57 0.39 -0.59 4.62
N MET A 58 -0.70 -0.95 3.93
CA MET A 58 -0.74 -1.16 2.49
C MET A 58 -1.53 -0.03 1.84
N PHE A 59 -0.80 0.94 1.30
CA PHE A 59 -1.39 2.04 0.54
C PHE A 59 -1.38 1.74 -0.97
N ASN A 60 -2.49 2.02 -1.62
CA ASN A 60 -2.64 1.94 -3.06
C ASN A 60 -3.62 3.01 -3.54
N HIS A 61 -3.46 3.49 -4.78
CA HIS A 61 -4.33 4.50 -5.36
C HIS A 61 -4.63 4.19 -6.83
N ARG A 62 -5.81 4.64 -7.29
CA ARG A 62 -6.27 4.53 -8.67
C ARG A 62 -6.91 5.85 -9.07
N TYR A 63 -6.38 6.47 -10.10
CA TYR A 63 -6.88 7.76 -10.61
C TYR A 63 -6.92 8.86 -9.53
N ASN A 64 -5.93 8.85 -8.62
CA ASN A 64 -5.77 9.88 -7.60
C ASN A 64 -4.28 10.14 -7.37
N ASN A 65 -3.83 11.36 -7.59
CA ASN A 65 -2.46 11.78 -7.31
C ASN A 65 -2.38 12.83 -6.18
N SER A 66 -3.53 13.17 -5.57
CA SER A 66 -3.62 14.22 -4.54
C SER A 66 -3.28 13.71 -3.15
N VAL A 67 -3.56 12.44 -2.86
CA VAL A 67 -3.27 11.82 -1.57
C VAL A 67 -1.84 11.26 -1.59
N ARG A 68 -0.94 11.92 -0.87
CA ARG A 68 0.46 11.49 -0.76
C ARG A 68 0.57 10.25 0.12
N ARG A 69 1.19 9.21 -0.43
CA ARG A 69 1.40 7.91 0.22
C ARG A 69 2.08 8.06 1.58
N ASP A 70 3.21 8.77 1.63
CA ASP A 70 4.04 8.85 2.83
C ASP A 70 3.35 9.58 3.98
N ASP A 71 2.58 10.62 3.67
CA ASP A 71 1.85 11.40 4.66
C ASP A 71 0.76 10.53 5.31
N VAL A 72 0.06 9.72 4.52
CA VAL A 72 -0.92 8.76 5.04
C VAL A 72 -0.25 7.68 5.88
N ILE A 73 0.85 7.07 5.38
CA ILE A 73 1.54 6.00 6.11
C ILE A 73 2.06 6.50 7.46
N LYS A 74 2.71 7.68 7.48
CA LYS A 74 3.25 8.29 8.71
C LYS A 74 2.14 8.58 9.72
N GLU A 75 1.06 9.23 9.29
CA GLU A 75 -0.07 9.55 10.17
C GLU A 75 -0.70 8.29 10.77
N LEU A 76 -0.96 7.26 9.94
CA LEU A 76 -1.56 6.03 10.43
C LEU A 76 -0.63 5.24 11.35
N ALA A 77 0.68 5.18 11.05
CA ALA A 77 1.64 4.54 11.92
C ALA A 77 1.70 5.22 13.31
N ASN A 78 1.71 6.56 13.33
CA ASN A 78 1.68 7.33 14.57
C ASN A 78 0.41 7.03 15.39
N GLN A 79 -0.75 6.93 14.73
CA GLN A 79 -1.98 6.56 15.42
C GLN A 79 -1.91 5.16 16.01
N VAL A 80 -1.41 4.16 15.27
CA VAL A 80 -1.28 2.79 15.78
C VAL A 80 -0.39 2.75 17.02
N VAL A 81 0.79 3.37 16.95
CA VAL A 81 1.74 3.41 18.08
C VAL A 81 1.17 4.16 19.28
N SER A 82 0.25 5.12 19.08
CA SER A 82 -0.42 5.81 20.18
C SER A 82 -1.39 4.93 20.99
N PHE A 83 -1.87 3.81 20.42
CA PHE A 83 -2.77 2.88 21.12
C PHE A 83 -2.04 1.85 21.97
N GLY A 84 -0.75 1.60 21.72
CA GLY A 84 0.03 0.61 22.45
C GLY A 84 1.34 0.24 21.76
N GLN A 85 2.05 -0.73 22.34
CA GLN A 85 3.31 -1.25 21.81
C GLN A 85 3.03 -2.20 20.64
N HIS A 86 2.85 -1.64 19.45
CA HIS A 86 2.74 -2.40 18.20
C HIS A 86 4.01 -2.24 17.36
N THR A 87 4.41 -3.31 16.68
CA THR A 87 5.63 -3.35 15.88
C THR A 87 5.31 -3.35 14.40
N VAL A 88 6.00 -2.52 13.63
CA VAL A 88 5.87 -2.52 12.17
C VAL A 88 6.59 -3.75 11.60
N ASP A 89 5.89 -4.53 10.77
CA ASP A 89 6.48 -5.64 10.02
C ASP A 89 6.14 -5.52 8.52
N LEU A 90 7.17 -5.29 7.70
CA LEU A 90 7.05 -5.17 6.24
C LEU A 90 7.50 -6.43 5.50
N SER A 91 7.92 -7.48 6.22
CA SER A 91 8.39 -8.75 5.63
C SER A 91 7.25 -9.58 5.00
N GLY A 92 6.00 -9.23 5.30
CA GLY A 92 4.80 -9.95 4.88
C GLY A 92 4.23 -10.88 5.95
N GLY A 93 4.88 -11.03 7.10
CA GLY A 93 4.42 -11.82 8.25
C GLY A 93 3.50 -11.06 9.22
N ALA A 94 3.12 -9.82 8.92
CA ALA A 94 2.33 -8.99 9.82
C ALA A 94 0.97 -9.63 10.16
N LYS A 95 0.67 -9.74 11.45
CA LYS A 95 -0.59 -10.33 11.94
C LYS A 95 -1.77 -9.47 11.48
N MET A 96 -1.66 -8.16 11.65
CA MET A 96 -2.63 -7.18 11.17
C MET A 96 -2.11 -6.41 9.96
N THR A 97 -2.99 -6.06 9.03
CA THR A 97 -2.67 -5.19 7.91
C THR A 97 -3.76 -4.16 7.72
N ILE A 98 -3.36 -2.89 7.69
CA ILE A 98 -4.23 -1.76 7.38
C ILE A 98 -4.16 -1.55 5.87
N ILE A 99 -5.29 -1.69 5.18
CA ILE A 99 -5.39 -1.50 3.74
C ILE A 99 -6.05 -0.15 3.49
N VAL A 100 -5.37 0.68 2.69
CA VAL A 100 -5.84 1.98 2.25
C VAL A 100 -5.86 1.97 0.72
N GLU A 101 -7.05 1.86 0.13
CA GLU A 101 -7.22 1.88 -1.32
C GLU A 101 -7.97 3.16 -1.72
N VAL A 102 -7.30 4.07 -2.41
CA VAL A 102 -7.90 5.30 -2.92
C VAL A 102 -8.35 5.06 -4.36
N VAL A 103 -9.61 5.38 -4.68
CA VAL A 103 -10.14 5.30 -6.04
C VAL A 103 -10.85 6.61 -6.36
N LYS A 104 -10.30 7.38 -7.29
CA LYS A 104 -10.76 8.74 -7.63
C LYS A 104 -10.85 9.62 -6.38
N SER A 105 -12.06 9.98 -5.94
CA SER A 105 -12.32 10.86 -4.80
C SER A 105 -12.68 10.11 -3.51
N VAL A 106 -12.68 8.77 -3.53
CA VAL A 106 -13.08 7.92 -2.39
C VAL A 106 -11.88 7.15 -1.87
N CYS A 107 -11.75 7.07 -0.55
CA CYS A 107 -10.80 6.22 0.14
C CYS A 107 -11.53 5.08 0.84
N CYS A 108 -11.11 3.85 0.57
CA CYS A 108 -11.62 2.62 1.14
C CYS A 108 -10.62 2.09 2.16
N LEU A 109 -11.08 1.91 3.40
CA LEU A 109 -10.27 1.53 4.55
C LEU A 109 -10.67 0.15 5.07
N SER A 110 -9.67 -0.63 5.46
CA SER A 110 -9.86 -1.95 6.05
C SER A 110 -8.73 -2.30 7.00
N VAL A 111 -9.05 -3.14 7.98
CA VAL A 111 -8.07 -3.80 8.86
C VAL A 111 -8.31 -5.29 8.76
N VAL A 112 -7.29 -6.02 8.34
CA VAL A 112 -7.40 -7.43 7.98
C VAL A 112 -6.30 -8.24 8.65
N ARG A 113 -6.53 -9.55 8.77
CA ARG A 113 -5.61 -10.49 9.39
C ARG A 113 -4.92 -11.33 8.32
N ASP A 114 -3.69 -11.75 8.62
CA ASP A 114 -2.96 -12.75 7.83
C ASP A 114 -2.87 -12.41 6.33
N TYR A 115 -2.71 -11.12 6.01
CA TYR A 115 -2.75 -10.63 4.63
C TYR A 115 -1.67 -11.27 3.75
N GLY A 116 -0.48 -11.52 4.31
CA GLY A 116 0.61 -12.22 3.63
C GLY A 116 0.31 -13.71 3.40
N ARG A 117 -0.21 -14.41 4.42
CA ARG A 117 -0.63 -15.84 4.31
C ARG A 117 -1.59 -16.04 3.16
N PHE A 118 -2.59 -15.17 3.03
CA PHE A 118 -3.56 -15.24 1.96
C PHE A 118 -3.12 -14.50 0.68
N CYS A 119 -1.82 -14.40 0.43
CA CYS A 119 -1.23 -13.85 -0.80
C CYS A 119 -1.81 -12.48 -1.22
N LYS A 120 -1.93 -11.54 -0.28
CA LYS A 120 -2.54 -10.22 -0.50
C LYS A 120 -3.98 -10.32 -1.05
N PHE A 121 -4.69 -11.35 -0.58
CA PHE A 121 -6.03 -11.77 -1.00
C PHE A 121 -6.21 -11.99 -2.50
N ASN A 122 -5.14 -12.34 -3.20
CA ASN A 122 -5.21 -12.85 -4.55
C ASN A 122 -5.68 -14.31 -4.52
N LEU A 123 -6.93 -14.57 -4.93
CA LEU A 123 -7.55 -15.89 -4.87
C LEU A 123 -6.82 -16.91 -5.74
N LEU A 124 -6.33 -16.50 -6.92
CA LEU A 124 -5.53 -17.38 -7.77
C LEU A 124 -4.22 -17.79 -7.08
N SER A 125 -3.58 -16.85 -6.38
CA SER A 125 -2.36 -17.16 -5.62
C SER A 125 -2.64 -18.05 -4.41
N VAL A 126 -3.74 -17.83 -3.68
CA VAL A 126 -4.15 -18.67 -2.54
C VAL A 126 -4.48 -20.10 -2.96
N CYS A 127 -5.11 -20.27 -4.12
CA CYS A 127 -5.40 -21.57 -4.72
C CYS A 127 -4.10 -22.34 -5.06
N GLY A 128 -2.97 -21.65 -5.23
CA GLY A 128 -1.76 -22.21 -5.81
C GLY A 128 -1.88 -22.44 -7.32
N ARG A 129 -0.77 -22.77 -7.98
CA ARG A 129 -0.88 -23.38 -9.32
C ARG A 129 -1.54 -24.75 -9.13
N PRO A 130 -2.48 -25.16 -10.00
CA PRO A 130 -2.88 -26.55 -10.02
C PRO A 130 -1.61 -27.38 -10.22
N GLU A 131 -1.35 -28.34 -9.33
CA GLU A 131 -0.42 -29.41 -9.65
C GLU A 131 -0.83 -29.93 -11.02
N LYS A 132 0.15 -30.02 -11.93
CA LYS A 132 -0.07 -30.68 -13.22
C LYS A 132 -0.80 -31.98 -12.91
N ARG A 133 -2.01 -32.16 -13.44
CA ARG A 133 -2.65 -33.47 -13.43
C ARG A 133 -1.63 -34.42 -14.04
N THR A 134 -1.07 -35.28 -13.22
CA THR A 134 -0.18 -36.35 -13.65
C THR A 134 -0.99 -37.21 -14.61
N ALA A 135 -0.64 -37.15 -15.88
CA ALA A 135 -0.78 -38.33 -16.73
C ALA A 135 0.42 -39.22 -16.35
N ASP A 136 0.12 -40.46 -16.00
CA ASP A 136 1.02 -41.45 -15.41
C ASP A 136 2.35 -41.63 -16.17
N GLY A 137 3.42 -41.90 -15.42
CA GLY A 137 4.70 -42.36 -15.95
C GLY A 137 5.87 -42.15 -14.96
N GLU A 138 6.29 -43.24 -14.30
CA GLU A 138 7.44 -43.34 -13.39
C GLU A 138 8.78 -42.93 -14.02
N ASN A 139 9.59 -42.13 -13.31
CA ASN A 139 10.93 -42.53 -12.81
C ASN A 139 11.74 -41.33 -12.25
N GLY A 140 12.26 -41.52 -11.03
CA GLY A 140 13.68 -41.38 -10.69
C GLY A 140 14.35 -40.00 -10.64
N ASP A 141 14.66 -39.60 -9.39
CA ASP A 141 15.87 -38.89 -8.93
C ASP A 141 16.29 -37.52 -9.48
N GLY A 142 16.78 -36.69 -8.55
CA GLY A 142 17.91 -35.81 -8.83
C GLY A 142 17.64 -34.32 -8.69
N GLU A 143 17.92 -33.82 -7.51
CA GLU A 143 18.30 -32.45 -7.23
C GLU A 143 19.28 -31.89 -8.28
N LYS A 144 18.91 -30.78 -8.95
CA LYS A 144 19.80 -29.64 -9.30
C LYS A 144 19.03 -28.50 -10.00
N THR A 145 19.02 -27.37 -9.30
CA THR A 145 19.33 -26.01 -9.79
C THR A 145 18.61 -25.48 -11.04
N SER A 146 17.80 -24.43 -10.87
CA SER A 146 18.03 -23.16 -11.58
C SER A 146 17.03 -22.09 -11.17
N SER A 147 17.49 -21.17 -10.34
CA SER A 147 16.91 -19.83 -10.20
C SER A 147 16.91 -19.14 -11.58
N PRO A 148 15.79 -18.59 -12.07
CA PRO A 148 15.82 -17.72 -13.23
C PRO A 148 16.47 -16.39 -12.84
N LYS A 149 17.67 -16.12 -13.39
CA LYS A 149 18.26 -14.79 -13.50
C LYS A 149 17.22 -13.85 -14.12
N VAL A 150 16.66 -12.94 -13.33
CA VAL A 150 16.04 -11.72 -13.86
C VAL A 150 17.14 -10.67 -13.97
N LYS A 151 17.42 -10.28 -15.21
CA LYS A 151 18.32 -9.20 -15.59
C LYS A 151 17.93 -7.93 -14.85
N LYS A 152 18.90 -7.28 -14.20
CA LYS A 152 18.86 -5.85 -13.92
C LYS A 152 18.60 -5.13 -15.25
N GLN A 153 17.47 -4.45 -15.36
CA GLN A 153 17.37 -3.27 -16.21
C GLN A 153 17.51 -2.08 -15.26
N GLU A 154 18.73 -1.55 -15.25
CA GLU A 154 19.01 -0.18 -14.84
C GLU A 154 18.54 0.68 -16.00
N GLU A 155 17.59 1.59 -15.75
CA GLU A 155 17.31 2.71 -16.64
C GLU A 155 17.55 3.98 -15.81
N ASN A 156 18.74 4.55 -16.06
CA ASN A 156 19.11 5.90 -15.68
C ASN A 156 18.22 6.87 -16.44
N ASP A 157 17.67 7.87 -15.74
CA ASP A 157 17.39 9.16 -16.35
C ASP A 157 18.02 10.23 -15.47
N GLU A 158 19.24 10.61 -15.86
CA GLU A 158 19.88 11.85 -15.43
C GLU A 158 19.22 13.01 -16.18
N VAL A 159 18.57 13.92 -15.47
CA VAL A 159 18.36 15.27 -16.00
C VAL A 159 19.18 16.24 -15.15
N LYS A 160 20.18 16.78 -15.84
CA LYS A 160 21.18 17.74 -15.38
C LYS A 160 20.53 19.01 -14.85
N GLU A 161 20.94 19.36 -13.64
CA GLU A 161 20.81 20.68 -13.05
C GLU A 161 21.92 21.57 -13.63
N ASN A 162 21.58 22.47 -14.57
CA ASN A 162 22.46 23.55 -14.96
C ASN A 162 21.93 24.86 -14.37
N ARG A 163 22.64 25.35 -13.35
CA ARG A 163 22.72 26.77 -12.99
C ARG A 163 23.79 27.41 -13.86
N GLU A 164 23.44 28.49 -14.56
CA GLU A 164 24.38 29.56 -14.90
C GLU A 164 23.67 30.90 -14.66
N GLU A 165 24.20 31.66 -13.70
CA GLU A 165 24.00 33.11 -13.51
C GLU A 165 24.98 33.83 -14.45
N GLU A 166 24.58 34.85 -15.20
CA GLU A 166 24.91 36.31 -15.06
C GLU A 166 24.93 36.84 -16.53
N GLU A 167 24.64 38.08 -16.94
CA GLU A 167 24.45 39.38 -16.30
C GLU A 167 23.82 40.36 -17.34
N ASN A 168 22.99 41.28 -16.82
CA ASN A 168 22.96 42.73 -17.09
C ASN A 168 22.68 43.34 -18.49
N THR A 169 21.60 44.15 -18.61
CA THR A 169 21.69 45.56 -19.09
C THR A 169 20.49 46.39 -18.59
N GLU A 170 20.81 47.58 -18.06
CA GLU A 170 19.97 48.63 -17.44
C GLU A 170 18.87 49.29 -18.31
N CYS A 171 17.82 49.82 -17.65
CA CYS A 171 17.52 51.27 -17.63
C CYS A 171 16.59 51.66 -16.45
N LYS A 172 16.91 52.80 -15.81
CA LYS A 172 16.38 53.35 -14.54
C LYS A 172 15.16 54.30 -14.73
N PRO A 173 14.80 55.23 -13.80
CA PRO A 173 13.76 55.06 -12.76
C PRO A 173 12.71 56.21 -12.71
N GLY A 174 11.71 56.09 -11.82
CA GLY A 174 10.89 57.20 -11.27
C GLY A 174 9.97 56.63 -10.18
N GLU A 175 10.17 56.92 -8.88
CA GLU A 175 9.54 58.02 -8.09
C GLU A 175 7.99 57.90 -8.09
N GLU A 176 7.25 57.74 -6.98
CA GLU A 176 7.29 58.40 -5.67
C GLU A 176 6.63 57.59 -4.53
N VAL A 177 6.87 58.08 -3.33
CA VAL A 177 6.56 57.64 -1.96
C VAL A 177 5.09 57.92 -1.59
N ASN A 178 4.52 57.22 -0.58
CA ASN A 178 3.90 57.83 0.62
C ASN A 178 3.23 56.82 1.58
N GLU A 179 3.58 57.00 2.85
CA GLU A 179 3.11 56.37 4.10
C GLU A 179 1.63 56.66 4.41
N THR A 180 1.03 55.83 5.29
CA THR A 180 0.24 56.20 6.52
C THR A 180 -0.39 54.92 7.10
N SER A 181 0.06 54.45 8.28
CA SER A 181 -0.40 54.75 9.65
C SER A 181 -1.80 54.21 10.03
N GLU A 182 -1.78 53.28 10.98
CA GLU A 182 -2.71 53.03 12.10
C GLU A 182 -4.23 53.28 11.93
N PHE A 183 -5.00 52.21 12.17
CA PHE A 183 -6.23 52.21 12.96
C PHE A 183 -6.30 50.93 13.79
#